data_AF-A0A9E3J5F7-F1
#
_entry.id   AF-A0A9E3J5F7-F1
#
_cell.length_a   1.000
_cell.length_b   1.000
_cell.length_c   1.000
_cell.angle_alpha   90.00
_cell.angle_beta   90.00
_cell.angle_gamma   90.00
#
_symmetry.space_group_name_H-M   'P 1'
#
loop_
_entity.id
_entity.type
_entity.pdbx_description
1 polymer ?
#
loop_
_entity_poly.entity_id
_entity_poly.type
_entity_poly.pdbx_seq_one_letter_code
_entity_poly.pdbx_strand_id
1 'polypeptide(L)'
;MRRTASPISLILLGLGTFLLVLAPLLAWYVTPRAALNPINIDQTAVYRGTGSVFDTEQVKTVPDQRITVTQRVRGNVEDSERSDGAAVWDVITTVDTDKSLPAADPHDALEFVPHRWVMDRKTTRPVHCCGEKPYIEGEAYLKFPFDVQRRSYQWWDNS
;
A
#
# COMPACT_ATOMS: atom_id res chain seq x y z
N MET A 1 53.38 -17.70 -30.47
CA MET A 1 52.88 -18.05 -29.12
C MET A 1 51.46 -17.50 -28.96
N ARG A 2 50.41 -18.32 -29.15
CA ARG A 2 49.03 -17.90 -28.87
C ARG A 2 48.80 -18.03 -27.36
N ARG A 3 48.89 -16.93 -26.62
CA ARG A 3 48.41 -16.87 -25.23
C ARG A 3 46.89 -16.94 -25.30
N THR A 4 46.30 -18.11 -25.08
CA THR A 4 44.86 -18.24 -24.86
C THR A 4 44.52 -17.47 -23.59
N ALA A 5 43.51 -16.60 -23.66
CA ALA A 5 43.06 -15.87 -22.48
C ALA A 5 42.68 -16.87 -21.38
N SER A 6 43.21 -16.68 -20.17
CA SER A 6 42.84 -17.52 -19.02
C SER A 6 41.33 -17.44 -18.80
N PRO A 7 40.63 -18.56 -18.54
CA PRO A 7 39.17 -18.56 -18.31
C PRO A 7 38.77 -17.60 -17.18
N ILE A 8 39.62 -17.42 -16.18
CA ILE A 8 39.41 -16.45 -15.08
C ILE A 8 39.39 -15.02 -15.61
N SER A 9 40.29 -14.67 -16.55
CA SER A 9 40.33 -13.35 -17.16
C SER A 9 39.07 -13.05 -17.97
N LEU A 10 38.51 -14.06 -18.65
CA LEU A 10 37.26 -13.92 -19.41
C LEU A 10 36.05 -13.74 -18.49
N ILE A 11 36.00 -14.49 -17.38
CA ILE A 11 34.94 -14.36 -16.37
C ILE A 11 34.95 -12.97 -15.73
N LEU A 12 36.13 -12.48 -15.32
CA LEU A 12 36.26 -11.14 -14.74
C LEU A 12 35.89 -10.04 -15.72
N LEU A 13 36.27 -10.17 -16.99
CA LEU A 13 35.90 -9.21 -18.03
C LEU A 13 34.40 -9.22 -18.31
N GLY A 14 33.78 -10.40 -18.38
CA GLY A 14 32.33 -10.54 -18.54
C GLY A 14 31.55 -9.94 -17.37
N LEU A 15 31.94 -10.28 -16.14
CA LEU A 15 31.32 -9.75 -14.92
C LEU A 15 31.51 -8.24 -14.80
N GLY A 16 32.72 -7.72 -15.09
CA GLY A 16 32.99 -6.29 -15.06
C GLY A 16 32.13 -5.52 -16.06
N THR A 17 32.04 -6.02 -17.30
CA THR A 17 31.19 -5.42 -18.34
C THR A 17 29.71 -5.47 -17.93
N PHE A 18 29.25 -6.59 -17.37
CA PHE A 18 27.89 -6.74 -16.87
C PHE A 18 27.58 -5.72 -15.77
N LEU A 19 28.45 -5.57 -14.78
CA LEU A 19 28.26 -4.62 -13.69
C LEU A 19 28.30 -3.16 -14.17
N LEU A 20 29.13 -2.84 -15.16
CA LEU A 20 29.19 -1.51 -15.78
C LEU A 20 27.89 -1.12 -16.48
N VAL A 21 27.15 -2.08 -17.04
CA VAL A 21 25.83 -1.84 -17.65
C VAL A 21 24.73 -1.88 -16.59
N LEU A 22 24.81 -2.82 -15.64
CA LEU A 22 23.79 -3.02 -14.62
C LEU A 22 23.67 -1.84 -13.66
N ALA A 23 24.80 -1.26 -13.21
CA ALA A 23 24.79 -0.15 -12.27
C ALA A 23 24.00 1.08 -12.77
N PRO A 24 24.27 1.65 -13.97
CA PRO A 24 23.49 2.78 -14.48
C PRO A 24 22.04 2.39 -14.83
N LEU A 25 21.80 1.15 -15.29
CA LEU A 25 20.44 0.66 -15.50
C LEU A 25 19.63 0.67 -14.20
N LEU A 26 20.20 0.18 -13.11
CA LEU A 26 19.53 0.20 -11.81
C LEU A 26 19.31 1.64 -11.34
N ALA A 27 20.37 2.46 -11.31
CA ALA A 27 20.33 3.81 -10.75
C ALA A 27 19.39 4.76 -11.53
N TRP A 28 19.41 4.72 -12.87
CA TRP A 28 18.71 5.71 -13.69
C TRP A 28 17.43 5.20 -14.33
N TYR A 29 17.29 3.88 -14.51
CA TYR A 29 16.11 3.32 -15.15
C TYR A 29 15.16 2.65 -14.15
N VAL A 30 15.67 1.74 -13.32
CA VAL A 30 14.85 0.91 -12.43
C VAL A 30 14.40 1.69 -11.20
N THR A 31 15.32 2.27 -10.43
CA THR A 31 14.98 2.93 -9.15
C THR A 31 13.90 4.01 -9.29
N PRO A 32 13.96 4.94 -10.27
CA PRO A 32 12.94 5.98 -10.41
C PRO A 32 11.55 5.46 -10.80
N ARG A 33 11.47 4.26 -11.38
CA ARG A 33 10.21 3.62 -11.79
C ARG A 33 9.65 2.68 -10.74
N ALA A 34 10.54 2.05 -9.96
CA ALA A 34 10.18 1.09 -8.92
C ALA A 34 9.84 1.77 -7.58
N ALA A 35 10.49 2.89 -7.25
CA ALA A 35 10.24 3.65 -6.03
C ALA A 35 9.01 4.58 -6.14
N LEU A 36 7.93 4.06 -6.73
CA LEU A 36 6.67 4.77 -6.90
C LEU A 36 5.54 3.97 -6.26
N ASN A 37 4.57 4.66 -5.66
CA ASN A 37 3.33 4.03 -5.24
C ASN A 37 2.61 3.45 -6.48
N PRO A 38 2.29 2.15 -6.48
CA PRO A 38 1.60 1.51 -7.59
C PRO A 38 0.16 2.00 -7.70
N ILE A 39 -0.37 2.02 -8.92
CA ILE A 39 -1.75 2.46 -9.20
C ILE A 39 -2.70 1.27 -9.49
N ASN A 40 -2.14 0.07 -9.68
CA ASN A 40 -2.83 -1.16 -10.05
C ASN A 40 -2.70 -2.23 -8.95
N ILE A 41 -2.98 -1.86 -7.70
CA ILE A 41 -3.00 -2.81 -6.58
C ILE A 41 -4.40 -3.32 -6.30
N ASP A 42 -4.50 -4.58 -5.87
CA ASP A 42 -5.66 -5.14 -5.19
C ASP A 42 -5.10 -6.01 -4.08
N GLN A 43 -5.20 -5.53 -2.85
CA GLN A 43 -4.67 -6.18 -1.65
C GLN A 43 -5.77 -6.31 -0.62
N THR A 44 -5.80 -7.45 0.08
CA THR A 44 -6.76 -7.70 1.16
C THR A 44 -5.99 -8.15 2.39
N ALA A 45 -6.10 -7.39 3.47
CA ALA A 45 -5.59 -7.73 4.78
C ALA A 45 -6.74 -8.19 5.67
N VAL A 46 -6.56 -9.31 6.37
CA VAL A 46 -7.56 -9.87 7.28
C VAL A 46 -6.95 -9.99 8.66
N TYR A 47 -7.51 -9.25 9.60
CA TYR A 47 -7.12 -9.26 11.01
C TYR A 47 -8.20 -9.99 11.80
N ARG A 48 -7.82 -10.94 12.65
CA ARG A 48 -8.76 -11.69 13.50
C ARG A 48 -8.40 -11.49 14.96
N GLY A 49 -9.40 -11.21 15.77
CA GLY A 49 -9.25 -11.03 17.20
C GLY A 49 -10.53 -11.32 17.95
N THR A 50 -10.51 -11.08 19.25
CA THR A 50 -11.69 -11.16 20.13
C THR A 50 -11.96 -9.81 20.74
N GLY A 51 -13.23 -9.44 20.84
CA GLY A 51 -13.65 -8.16 21.39
C GLY A 51 -15.10 -8.19 21.86
N SER A 52 -15.60 -7.03 22.25
CA SER A 52 -17.00 -6.85 22.64
C SER A 52 -17.78 -6.22 21.49
N VAL A 53 -18.92 -6.80 21.14
CA VAL A 53 -19.78 -6.34 20.03
C VAL A 53 -21.17 -6.03 20.57
N PHE A 54 -21.79 -4.97 20.08
CA PHE A 54 -23.19 -4.69 20.37
C PHE A 54 -24.10 -5.56 19.49
N ASP A 55 -24.81 -6.51 20.11
CA ASP A 55 -25.76 -7.38 19.42
C ASP A 55 -27.14 -6.69 19.37
N THR A 56 -27.64 -6.43 18.16
CA THR A 56 -28.90 -5.71 17.93
C THR A 56 -30.14 -6.57 18.21
N GLU A 57 -30.04 -7.90 18.14
CA GLU A 57 -31.14 -8.81 18.50
C GLU A 57 -31.33 -8.87 20.02
N GLN A 58 -30.21 -8.87 20.75
CA GLN A 58 -30.20 -8.93 22.21
C GLN A 58 -30.19 -7.55 22.89
N VAL A 59 -30.01 -6.47 22.10
CA VAL A 59 -29.89 -5.07 22.54
C VAL A 59 -28.89 -4.93 23.69
N LYS A 60 -27.75 -5.63 23.59
CA LYS A 60 -26.71 -5.62 24.64
C LYS A 60 -25.33 -5.85 24.05
N THR A 61 -24.31 -5.35 24.74
CA THR A 61 -22.91 -5.65 24.43
C THR A 61 -22.56 -7.06 24.87
N VAL A 62 -22.18 -7.91 23.93
CA VAL A 62 -21.74 -9.28 24.17
C VAL A 62 -20.20 -9.31 24.13
N PRO A 63 -19.52 -9.67 25.23
CA PRO A 63 -18.06 -9.80 25.25
C PRO A 63 -17.59 -11.08 24.52
N ASP A 64 -16.27 -11.17 24.35
CA ASP A 64 -15.55 -12.35 23.84
C ASP A 64 -16.05 -12.86 22.48
N GLN A 65 -16.59 -11.96 21.66
CA GLN A 65 -16.97 -12.28 20.28
C GLN A 65 -15.75 -12.26 19.39
N ARG A 66 -15.69 -13.21 18.45
CA ARG A 66 -14.67 -13.22 17.41
C ARG A 66 -15.00 -12.15 16.38
N ILE A 67 -14.07 -11.23 16.22
CA ILE A 67 -14.15 -10.10 15.29
C ILE A 67 -13.12 -10.31 14.20
N THR A 68 -13.53 -10.13 12.95
CA THR A 68 -12.64 -10.09 11.80
C THR A 68 -12.72 -8.73 11.16
N VAL A 69 -11.58 -8.05 11.06
CA VAL A 69 -11.44 -6.79 10.32
C VAL A 69 -10.85 -7.12 8.96
N THR A 70 -11.58 -6.84 7.89
CA THR A 70 -11.12 -7.02 6.52
C THR A 70 -10.87 -5.67 5.89
N GLN A 71 -9.63 -5.36 5.56
CA GLN A 71 -9.27 -4.16 4.81
C GLN A 71 -8.89 -4.52 3.39
N ARG A 72 -9.67 -4.03 2.43
CA ARG A 72 -9.37 -4.16 1.00
C ARG A 72 -8.92 -2.82 0.44
N VAL A 73 -7.75 -2.81 -0.20
CA VAL A 73 -7.16 -1.65 -0.85
C VAL A 73 -7.07 -1.93 -2.34
N ARG A 74 -7.76 -1.12 -3.15
CA ARG A 74 -7.74 -1.21 -4.61
C ARG A 74 -7.29 0.11 -5.23
N GLY A 75 -6.30 0.05 -6.11
CA GLY A 75 -5.90 1.19 -6.92
C GLY A 75 -6.91 1.48 -8.03
N ASN A 76 -7.30 2.74 -8.17
CA ASN A 76 -8.09 3.23 -9.30
C ASN A 76 -7.14 3.74 -10.39
N VAL A 77 -6.90 2.90 -11.39
CA VAL A 77 -5.96 3.20 -12.49
C VAL A 77 -6.42 4.41 -13.30
N GLU A 78 -7.70 4.49 -13.62
CA GLU A 78 -8.27 5.57 -14.45
C GLU A 78 -8.11 6.94 -13.79
N ASP A 79 -8.49 7.06 -12.52
CA ASP A 79 -8.33 8.31 -11.78
C ASP A 79 -6.85 8.62 -11.56
N SER A 80 -6.02 7.63 -11.24
CA SER A 80 -4.58 7.83 -11.04
C SER A 80 -3.87 8.34 -12.30
N GLU A 81 -4.24 7.85 -13.48
CA GLU A 81 -3.68 8.32 -14.77
C GLU A 81 -4.10 9.75 -15.10
N ARG A 82 -5.28 10.19 -14.63
CA ARG A 82 -5.77 11.57 -14.79
C ARG A 82 -5.21 12.55 -13.77
N SER A 83 -4.59 12.06 -12.69
CA SER A 83 -4.21 12.86 -11.51
C SER A 83 -2.75 13.32 -11.51
N ASP A 84 -2.13 13.43 -12.69
CA ASP A 84 -0.77 13.94 -12.91
C ASP A 84 0.28 13.46 -11.89
N GLY A 85 0.35 12.14 -11.69
CA GLY A 85 1.35 11.52 -10.82
C GLY A 85 0.88 11.19 -9.39
N ALA A 86 -0.38 11.45 -9.04
CA ALA A 86 -1.00 10.90 -7.83
C ALA A 86 -1.47 9.44 -8.03
N ALA A 87 -1.48 8.68 -6.94
CA ALA A 87 -2.13 7.39 -6.83
C ALA A 87 -3.44 7.55 -6.07
N VAL A 88 -4.52 7.06 -6.65
CA VAL A 88 -5.86 7.06 -6.07
C VAL A 88 -6.20 5.63 -5.66
N TRP A 89 -6.34 5.38 -4.35
CA TRP A 89 -6.66 4.08 -3.79
C TRP A 89 -8.01 4.12 -3.09
N ASP A 90 -8.92 3.26 -3.54
CA ASP A 90 -10.21 3.01 -2.92
C ASP A 90 -10.03 1.91 -1.87
N VAL A 91 -10.36 2.25 -0.62
CA VAL A 91 -10.14 1.39 0.54
C VAL A 91 -11.46 1.14 1.24
N ILE A 92 -11.73 -0.13 1.50
CA ILE A 92 -12.91 -0.55 2.24
C ILE A 92 -12.41 -1.31 3.45
N THR A 93 -12.80 -0.85 4.64
CA THR A 93 -12.57 -1.57 5.88
C THR A 93 -13.91 -2.07 6.40
N THR A 94 -14.04 -3.38 6.56
CA THR A 94 -15.22 -4.00 7.18
C THR A 94 -14.83 -4.60 8.52
N VAL A 95 -15.74 -4.49 9.48
CA VAL A 95 -15.65 -5.21 10.75
C VAL A 95 -16.82 -6.18 10.79
N ASP A 96 -16.50 -7.44 11.04
CA ASP A 96 -17.45 -8.54 10.93
C ASP A 96 -17.35 -9.48 12.13
N THR A 97 -18.45 -10.16 12.44
CA THR A 97 -18.49 -11.27 13.40
C THR A 97 -18.66 -12.60 12.67
N ASP A 98 -18.55 -13.72 13.37
CA ASP A 98 -18.78 -15.05 12.77
C ASP A 98 -20.16 -15.21 12.12
N LYS A 99 -21.17 -14.47 12.59
CA LYS A 99 -22.52 -14.49 12.02
C LYS A 99 -22.59 -13.73 10.69
N SER A 100 -21.75 -12.72 10.49
CA SER A 100 -21.75 -11.86 9.30
C SER A 100 -20.65 -12.21 8.31
N LEU A 101 -19.76 -13.18 8.60
CA LEU A 101 -18.65 -13.55 7.73
C LEU A 101 -18.98 -14.65 6.72
N PRO A 102 -18.48 -14.55 5.48
CA PRO A 102 -18.03 -13.31 4.83
C PRO A 102 -19.25 -12.43 4.55
N ALA A 103 -19.15 -11.11 4.77
CA ALA A 103 -20.24 -10.21 4.41
C ALA A 103 -20.49 -10.34 2.90
N ALA A 104 -21.67 -10.87 2.54
CA ALA A 104 -22.06 -11.00 1.14
C ALA A 104 -22.50 -9.64 0.59
N ASP A 105 -23.08 -8.80 1.46
CA ASP A 105 -23.45 -7.42 1.20
C ASP A 105 -22.78 -6.47 2.21
N PRO A 106 -22.38 -5.24 1.81
CA PRO A 106 -21.91 -4.20 2.74
C PRO A 106 -22.81 -3.94 3.96
N HIS A 107 -24.12 -4.17 3.85
CA HIS A 107 -25.08 -3.99 4.95
C HIS A 107 -25.02 -5.10 6.01
N ASP A 108 -24.42 -6.25 5.69
CA ASP A 108 -24.27 -7.35 6.63
C ASP A 108 -23.11 -7.11 7.61
N ALA A 109 -22.17 -6.24 7.25
CA ALA A 109 -21.03 -5.90 8.09
C ALA A 109 -21.47 -5.10 9.32
N LEU A 110 -20.87 -5.40 10.47
CA LEU A 110 -21.11 -4.66 11.71
C LEU A 110 -20.69 -3.19 11.55
N GLU A 111 -19.58 -2.98 10.83
CA GLU A 111 -19.09 -1.66 10.46
C GLU A 111 -18.54 -1.71 9.05
N PHE A 112 -18.87 -0.70 8.24
CA PHE A 112 -18.41 -0.56 6.87
C PHE A 112 -17.88 0.86 6.66
N VAL A 113 -16.57 0.99 6.48
CA VAL A 113 -15.89 2.28 6.35
C VAL A 113 -15.23 2.39 4.98
N PRO A 114 -15.83 3.17 4.05
CA PRO A 114 -15.22 3.47 2.77
C PRO A 114 -14.28 4.67 2.89
N HIS A 115 -13.08 4.52 2.35
CA HIS A 115 -12.08 5.56 2.22
C HIS A 115 -11.58 5.64 0.77
N ARG A 116 -11.14 6.83 0.37
CA ARG A 116 -10.45 7.11 -0.88
C ARG A 116 -9.20 7.90 -0.56
N TRP A 117 -8.08 7.21 -0.58
CA TRP A 117 -6.75 7.76 -0.30
C TRP A 117 -6.13 8.28 -1.58
N VAL A 118 -5.67 9.52 -1.56
CA VAL A 118 -5.05 10.16 -2.72
C VAL A 118 -3.69 10.70 -2.30
N MET A 119 -2.63 10.18 -2.92
CA MET A 119 -1.25 10.51 -2.53
C MET A 119 -0.33 10.68 -3.73
N ASP A 120 0.66 11.56 -3.61
CA ASP A 120 1.73 11.67 -4.59
C ASP A 120 2.53 10.37 -4.65
N ARG A 121 2.79 9.87 -5.87
CA ARG A 121 3.41 8.55 -6.04
C ARG A 121 4.86 8.47 -5.57
N LYS A 122 5.58 9.59 -5.50
CA LYS A 122 7.00 9.62 -5.12
C LYS A 122 7.18 9.91 -3.63
N THR A 123 6.46 10.90 -3.14
CA THR A 123 6.63 11.47 -1.80
C THR A 123 5.66 10.89 -0.79
N THR A 124 4.59 10.21 -1.22
CA THR A 124 3.51 9.70 -0.35
C THR A 124 2.73 10.80 0.39
N ARG A 125 2.94 12.07 0.06
CA ARG A 125 2.18 13.17 0.66
C ARG A 125 0.73 13.14 0.14
N PRO A 126 -0.26 13.47 0.99
CA PRO A 126 -1.65 13.54 0.55
C PRO A 126 -1.81 14.60 -0.54
N VAL A 127 -2.66 14.29 -1.52
CA VAL A 127 -3.01 15.18 -2.62
C VAL A 127 -4.53 15.36 -2.59
N HIS A 128 -4.97 16.58 -2.30
CA HIS A 128 -6.38 16.91 -2.10
C HIS A 128 -7.14 17.06 -3.43
N CYS A 129 -7.28 15.97 -4.16
CA CYS A 129 -8.01 15.92 -5.43
C CYS A 129 -8.93 14.70 -5.48
N CYS A 130 -9.58 14.52 -6.63
CA CYS A 130 -10.00 13.19 -7.08
C CYS A 130 -11.04 12.49 -6.20
N GLY A 131 -11.75 13.27 -5.36
CA GLY A 131 -12.75 12.76 -4.42
C GLY A 131 -12.16 12.13 -3.15
N GLU A 132 -10.98 12.58 -2.70
CA GLU A 132 -10.37 12.19 -1.43
C GLU A 132 -11.39 12.22 -0.28
N LYS A 133 -11.49 11.11 0.46
CA LYS A 133 -12.36 10.97 1.64
C LYS A 133 -11.79 9.94 2.62
N PRO A 134 -11.63 10.25 3.92
CA PRO A 134 -11.70 11.58 4.52
C PRO A 134 -10.56 12.47 4.02
N TYR A 135 -10.60 13.74 4.43
CA TYR A 135 -9.48 14.65 4.22
C TYR A 135 -8.30 14.23 5.11
N ILE A 136 -7.13 13.97 4.53
CA ILE A 136 -5.96 13.46 5.24
C ILE A 136 -4.82 14.48 5.15
N GLU A 137 -4.22 14.85 6.28
CA GLU A 137 -3.02 15.69 6.30
C GLU A 137 -1.76 14.88 6.65
N GLY A 138 -0.64 15.57 6.86
CA GLY A 138 0.63 14.97 7.26
C GLY A 138 1.56 14.61 6.10
N GLU A 139 2.79 14.24 6.44
CA GLU A 139 3.80 13.75 5.49
C GLU A 139 3.78 12.22 5.36
N ALA A 140 3.16 11.54 6.32
CA ALA A 140 2.97 10.10 6.33
C ALA A 140 1.66 9.77 7.06
N TYR A 141 0.76 9.06 6.38
CA TYR A 141 -0.53 8.62 6.94
C TYR A 141 -0.78 7.12 6.71
N LEU A 142 -0.15 6.56 5.66
CA LEU A 142 -0.18 5.13 5.37
C LEU A 142 1.19 4.50 5.51
N LYS A 143 2.19 5.15 4.94
CA LYS A 143 3.58 4.73 4.97
C LYS A 143 4.51 5.94 4.86
N PHE A 144 5.76 5.75 5.22
CA PHE A 144 6.81 6.73 4.96
C PHE A 144 7.20 6.78 3.47
N PRO A 145 7.82 7.88 3.00
CA PRO A 145 8.43 7.95 1.68
C PRO A 145 9.48 6.85 1.48
N PHE A 146 9.72 6.44 0.23
CA PHE A 146 10.73 5.41 -0.08
C PHE A 146 12.15 5.84 0.33
N ASP A 147 12.48 7.13 0.20
CA ASP A 147 13.74 7.72 0.64
C ASP A 147 13.56 8.36 2.02
N VAL A 148 13.33 7.50 3.03
CA VAL A 148 13.18 7.96 4.42
C VAL A 148 14.50 8.50 4.96
N GLN A 149 14.46 9.67 5.58
CA GLN A 149 15.62 10.39 6.10
C GLN A 149 15.49 10.55 7.61
N ARG A 150 16.60 10.72 8.32
CA ARG A 150 16.58 10.95 9.78
C ARG A 150 16.11 12.37 10.08
N ARG A 151 14.80 12.59 10.10
CA ARG A 151 14.14 13.85 10.48
C ARG A 151 12.79 13.58 11.13
N SER A 152 12.20 14.61 11.72
CA SER A 152 10.80 14.54 12.15
C SER A 152 9.87 14.59 10.94
N TYR A 153 8.84 13.75 10.99
CA TYR A 153 7.76 13.70 10.00
C TYR A 153 6.44 13.98 10.71
N GLN A 154 5.55 14.71 10.05
CA GLN A 154 4.17 14.84 10.53
C GLN A 154 3.41 13.55 10.19
N TRP A 155 3.01 12.81 11.23
CA TRP A 155 2.19 11.62 11.10
C TRP A 155 0.72 11.98 11.27
N TRP A 156 -0.13 11.50 10.37
CA TRP A 156 -1.56 11.62 10.50
C TRP A 156 -2.13 10.38 11.17
N ASP A 157 -2.83 10.60 12.27
CA ASP A 157 -3.56 9.59 13.01
C ASP A 157 -5.03 9.98 13.01
N ASN A 158 -5.89 9.06 12.55
CA ASN A 158 -7.33 9.24 12.46
C ASN A 158 -8.08 8.46 13.56
N SER A 159 -7.40 8.07 14.64
CA SER A 159 -8.00 7.48 15.84
C SER A 159 -8.58 8.50 16.82
#